data_AF-A0A3M1A3E1-F1
#
_entry.id   AF-A0A3M1A3E1-F1
#
_cell.length_a   1.000
_cell.length_b   1.000
_cell.length_c   1.000
_cell.angle_alpha   90.00
_cell.angle_beta   90.00
_cell.angle_gamma   90.00
#
_symmetry.space_group_name_H-M   'P 1'
#
loop_
_entity.id
_entity.type
_entity.pdbx_description
1 polymer ?
#
loop_
_entity_poly.entity_id
_entity_poly.type
_entity_poly.pdbx_seq_one_letter_code
_entity_poly.pdbx_strand_id
1 'polypeptide(L)' 'MRARNRLTAAFVRNAPPAKWCDGAGLYFVKRDDGGAQWVLRLMVHGRRREMG' A
#
# COMPACT_ATOMS: atom_id res chain seq x y z
N MET A 1 8.59 -16.13 -4.27
CA MET A 1 7.95 -15.37 -3.17
C MET A 1 7.95 -13.89 -3.56
N ARG A 2 6.87 -13.13 -3.35
CA ARG A 2 6.88 -11.67 -3.63
C ARG A 2 7.71 -10.96 -2.55
N ALA A 3 8.47 -9.93 -2.92
CA ALA A 3 9.21 -9.08 -1.98
C ALA A 3 8.27 -8.51 -0.90
N ARG A 4 8.81 -8.31 0.30
CA ARG A 4 8.13 -7.79 1.52
C ARG A 4 8.94 -6.63 2.08
N ASN A 5 8.28 -5.75 2.84
CA ASN A 5 8.90 -4.66 3.61
C ASN A 5 9.79 -3.75 2.75
N ARG A 6 9.29 -3.34 1.58
CA ARG A 6 10.03 -2.52 0.62
C ARG A 6 10.09 -1.05 1.04
N LEU A 7 9.10 -0.59 1.79
CA LEU A 7 9.04 0.78 2.27
C LEU A 7 9.71 0.87 3.64
N THR A 8 10.29 2.03 3.91
CA THR A 8 10.87 2.37 5.21
C THR A 8 9.95 3.35 5.95
N ALA A 9 10.07 3.42 7.27
CA ALA A 9 9.34 4.41 8.06
C ALA A 9 9.66 5.85 7.61
N ALA A 10 10.91 6.11 7.23
CA ALA A 10 11.34 7.41 6.71
C ALA A 10 10.63 7.75 5.38
N PHE A 11 10.51 6.76 4.48
CA PHE A 11 9.76 6.93 3.24
C PHE A 11 8.27 7.23 3.51
N VAL A 12 7.61 6.42 4.33
CA VAL A 12 6.17 6.55 4.63
C VAL A 12 5.84 7.94 5.19
N ARG A 13 6.72 8.52 6.02
CA ARG A 13 6.55 9.85 6.60
C ARG A 13 6.46 10.96 5.55
N ASN A 14 7.23 10.84 4.48
CA ASN A 14 7.42 11.89 3.46
C ASN A 14 6.91 11.46 2.07
N ALA A 15 6.16 10.36 1.98
CA ALA A 15 5.75 9.79 0.71
C ALA A 15 4.86 10.78 -0.05
N PRO A 16 5.08 10.98 -1.37
CA PRO A 16 4.17 11.75 -2.20
C PRO A 16 2.79 11.10 -2.27
N PRO A 17 1.73 11.86 -2.59
CA PRO A 17 0.43 11.30 -2.95
C PRO A 17 0.55 10.27 -4.07
N ALA A 18 0.23 9.01 -3.75
CA ALA A 18 0.27 7.85 -4.65
C ALA A 18 -0.08 6.56 -3.88
N LYS A 19 -0.12 5.43 -4.61
CA LYS A 19 -0.15 4.08 -4.04
C LYS A 19 1.24 3.45 -4.10
N TRP A 20 1.86 3.26 -2.94
CA TRP A 20 3.21 2.72 -2.80
C TRP A 20 3.15 1.25 -2.37
N CYS A 21 3.82 0.36 -3.10
CA CYS A 21 3.83 -1.06 -2.79
C CYS A 21 4.89 -1.39 -1.74
N ASP A 22 4.45 -1.88 -0.57
CA ASP A 22 5.34 -2.38 0.48
C ASP A 22 5.68 -3.86 0.30
N GLY A 23 4.87 -4.58 -0.47
CA GLY A 23 5.13 -5.97 -0.82
C GLY A 23 4.11 -6.93 -0.22
N ALA A 24 4.15 -8.19 -0.66
CA ALA A 24 3.15 -9.22 -0.32
C ALA A 24 1.66 -8.78 -0.43
N GLY A 25 1.37 -7.81 -1.31
CA GLY A 25 0.03 -7.27 -1.48
C GLY A 25 -0.31 -6.08 -0.59
N LEU A 26 0.56 -5.68 0.35
CA LEU A 26 0.37 -4.48 1.16
C LEU A 26 0.79 -3.22 0.39
N TYR A 27 -0.04 -2.18 0.48
CA TYR A 27 0.18 -0.88 -0.14
C TYR A 27 -0.10 0.25 0.84
N PHE A 28 0.76 1.27 0.82
CA PHE A 28 0.51 2.55 1.47
C PHE A 28 -0.14 3.51 0.47
N VAL A 29 -1.33 4.01 0.79
CA VAL A 29 -2.07 4.96 -0.05
C VAL A 29 -2.00 6.33 0.60
N LYS A 30 -1.29 7.27 -0.03
CA LYS A 30 -1.28 8.68 0.35
C LYS A 30 -2.16 9.46 -0.62
N ARG A 31 -3.13 10.21 -0.10
CA ARG A 31 -4.05 11.06 -0.86
C ARG A 31 -3.53 12.50 -0.90
N ASP A 32 -4.00 13.27 -1.88
CA ASP A 32 -3.61 14.67 -2.07
C ASP A 32 -4.02 15.58 -0.90
N ASP A 33 -5.11 15.23 -0.21
CA ASP A 33 -5.61 15.92 1.00
C ASP A 33 -4.77 15.64 2.27
N GLY A 34 -3.68 14.89 2.15
CA GLY A 34 -2.82 14.51 3.25
C GLY A 34 -3.29 13.25 4.01
N GLY A 35 -4.51 12.77 3.76
CA GLY A 35 -5.02 11.53 4.31
C GLY A 35 -4.20 10.33 3.84
N ALA A 36 -4.01 9.33 4.70
CA ALA A 36 -3.27 8.13 4.35
C ALA A 36 -3.90 6.89 4.97
N GLN A 37 -3.77 5.76 4.29
CA GLN A 37 -4.20 4.46 4.81
C GLN A 37 -3.35 3.33 4.23
N TRP A 38 -3.39 2.20 4.92
CA TRP A 38 -2.84 0.95 4.42
C TRP A 38 -3.94 0.14 3.77
N VAL A 39 -3.68 -0.43 2.60
CA VAL A 39 -4.59 -1.36 1.95
C VAL A 39 -3.90 -2.67 1.63
N LEU A 40 -4.56 -3.79 1.94
CA LEU A 40 -4.18 -5.10 1.45
C LEU A 40 -4.89 -5.35 0.12
N ARG A 41 -4.12 -5.58 -0.94
CA ARG A 41 -4.60 -6.02 -2.24
C ARG A 41 -4.56 -7.54 -2.30
N LEU A 42 -5.75 -8.14 -2.41
CA LEU A 42 -5.93 -9.59 -2.45
C LEU A 42 -6.84 -10.04 -3.60
N MET A 43 -6.87 -11.34 -3.85
CA MET A 43 -7.81 -11.98 -4.77
C MET A 43 -8.83 -12.75 -3.94
N VAL A 44 -10.12 -12.49 -4.15
CA VAL A 44 -11.24 -13.20 -3.51
C VAL A 44 -12.10 -13.77 -4.63
N HIS A 45 -12.22 -15.10 -4.69
CA HIS A 45 -12.97 -15.81 -5.75
C HIS A 45 -12.61 -15.34 -7.17
N GLY A 46 -11.30 -15.24 -7.46
CA GLY A 46 -10.82 -14.82 -8.79
C GLY A 46 -10.96 -13.32 -9.09
N ARG A 47 -11.45 -12.50 -8.15
CA ARG A 47 -11.60 -11.05 -8.32
C ARG A 47 -10.66 -10.28 -7.41
N ARG A 48 -10.01 -9.25 -7.95
CA ARG A 48 -9.12 -8.36 -7.19
C ARG A 48 -9.93 -7.45 -6.26
N ARG A 49 -9.50 -7.36 -5.00
CA ARG A 49 -10.10 -6.55 -3.94
C ARG A 49 -9.02 -5.77 -3.19
N GLU A 50 -9.42 -4.66 -2.56
CA GLU A 50 -8.60 -3.90 -1.60
C GLU A 50 -9.36 -3.84 -0.27
N MET A 51 -8.64 -3.98 0.85
CA MET A 51 -9.18 -3.94 2.22
C MET A 51 -8.31 -3.01 3.07
N GLY A 52 -8.94 -2.09 3.80
CA GLY A 52 -8.29 -1.08 4.66
C GLY A 52 -8.61 0.35 4.29
#